data_AF-A0A3D3KKH9-F1
#
_entry.id   AF-A0A3D3KKH9-F1
#
_cell.length_a   1.000
_cell.length_b   1.000
_cell.length_c   1.000
_cell.angle_alpha   90.00
_cell.angle_beta   90.00
_cell.angle_gamma   90.00
#
_symmetry.space_group_name_H-M   'P 1'
#
loop_
_entity.id
_entity.type
_entity.pdbx_description
1 polymer ?
#
loop_
_entity_poly.entity_id
_entity_poly.type
_entity_poly.pdbx_seq_one_letter_code
_entity_poly.pdbx_strand_id
1 'polypeptide(L)'
;MSLRHVPLIIFMAFLSAADVLAQVSQELEPPDNFQPQVFLTQEQALSEMFPDCDEILRDVIILTDEEKNALEERLKRKIYEQGFEVFIGKEEGEVQGYAIITEEVGKFHPFTFIVAVEPNGKIKDLAVLIYRESRGGDVARRRFLHQFIGKSVRSPVKINRDIINITGATMSVVTMCSGVKKVLGVVDEFYLSGKRGLENASPLVSKTSSQGSPALLKETRLIMGTYADISVYGSDRENAAQAIKEAFEEMERLDGLMSNYKSSSELSRINREASRAPTKCAPELLGVIEDSLDYSTLTEGAFDITVEPLVDKWGFYTGKVRVPNTDEIKSILPAVSYKNIDIQGQGDSKLIAFRHPGTKIDLGGIGKGYAADKAVEVLKRRGITSALVNLGGNIYALGRPPGASAWKIGVQHPRQRDFLLGYLELENKGVATSGDYERFFMIDGKRYSHIIDPRTGMPAQGLISVTVTADSAMEADALSTGAFILGPKRGAELLDGREGVGGIFACEGDGGEIGFTLTKSMNKLFKKELAVVEDNAETPELSFLK
;
A
#
# COMPACT_ATOMS: atom_id res chain seq x y z
N MET A 1 21.33 -51.82 -53.78
CA MET A 1 21.24 -50.34 -53.71
C MET A 1 20.44 -50.00 -52.47
N SER A 2 21.15 -49.57 -51.42
CA SER A 2 20.63 -49.32 -50.08
C SER A 2 20.53 -47.80 -49.88
N LEU A 3 19.33 -47.31 -49.53
CA LEU A 3 19.07 -45.93 -49.16
C LEU A 3 19.69 -45.66 -47.78
N ARG A 4 20.62 -44.69 -47.72
CA ARG A 4 21.19 -44.18 -46.47
C ARG A 4 20.40 -42.98 -45.97
N HIS A 5 20.07 -43.04 -44.67
CA HIS A 5 19.45 -42.00 -43.86
C HIS A 5 20.27 -40.70 -43.80
N VAL A 6 19.57 -39.56 -43.79
CA VAL A 6 20.08 -38.24 -43.42
C VAL A 6 19.43 -37.87 -42.07
N PRO A 7 20.17 -37.50 -41.01
CA PRO A 7 19.56 -37.06 -39.76
C PRO A 7 19.22 -35.56 -39.82
N LEU A 8 18.01 -35.25 -39.35
CA LEU A 8 17.49 -33.90 -39.14
C LEU A 8 18.11 -33.34 -37.84
N ILE A 9 18.97 -32.33 -37.94
CA ILE A 9 19.53 -31.62 -36.77
C ILE A 9 18.46 -30.62 -36.27
N ILE A 10 17.95 -30.85 -35.06
CA ILE A 10 17.11 -29.90 -34.33
C ILE A 10 18.03 -28.80 -33.76
N PHE A 11 17.93 -27.59 -34.29
CA PHE A 11 18.54 -26.40 -33.69
C PHE A 11 17.64 -25.94 -32.53
N MET A 12 17.96 -26.35 -31.30
CA MET A 12 17.47 -25.70 -30.09
C MET A 12 18.25 -24.39 -29.94
N ALA A 13 17.60 -23.25 -30.19
CA ALA A 13 18.15 -21.95 -29.87
C ALA A 13 18.20 -21.79 -28.34
N PHE A 14 19.40 -21.87 -27.77
CA PHE A 14 19.65 -21.44 -26.40
C PHE A 14 19.57 -19.91 -26.35
N LEU A 15 18.53 -19.38 -25.72
CA LEU A 15 18.51 -17.98 -25.28
C LEU A 15 19.65 -17.79 -24.26
N SER A 16 20.51 -16.81 -24.50
CA SER A 16 21.61 -16.52 -23.60
C SER A 16 21.08 -15.90 -22.30
N ALA A 17 21.81 -16.05 -21.19
CA ALA A 17 21.46 -15.39 -19.92
C ALA A 17 21.34 -13.86 -20.08
N ALA A 18 22.03 -13.27 -21.06
CA ALA A 18 21.92 -11.85 -21.39
C ALA A 18 20.57 -11.48 -22.04
N ASP A 19 19.97 -12.38 -22.83
CA ASP A 19 18.65 -12.16 -23.45
C ASP A 19 17.53 -12.33 -22.42
N VAL A 20 17.70 -13.28 -21.47
CA VAL A 20 16.81 -13.42 -20.31
C VAL A 20 16.94 -12.21 -19.37
N LEU A 21 18.15 -11.70 -19.13
CA LEU A 21 18.40 -10.48 -18.36
C LEU A 21 17.83 -9.23 -19.03
N ALA A 22 17.89 -9.14 -20.36
CA ALA A 22 17.28 -8.04 -21.12
C ALA A 22 15.74 -8.06 -21.00
N GLN A 23 15.11 -9.25 -20.99
CA GLN A 23 13.67 -9.38 -20.73
C GLN A 23 13.29 -9.08 -19.27
N VAL A 24 14.07 -9.54 -18.29
CA VAL A 24 13.82 -9.28 -16.86
C VAL A 24 14.05 -7.80 -16.51
N SER A 25 14.96 -7.10 -17.20
CA SER A 25 15.20 -5.66 -17.02
C SER A 25 14.07 -4.75 -17.53
N GLN A 26 13.13 -5.28 -18.31
CA GLN A 26 11.97 -4.52 -18.84
C GLN A 26 10.70 -4.63 -17.98
N GLU A 27 10.72 -5.39 -16.88
CA GLU A 27 9.56 -5.62 -16.01
C GLU A 27 9.62 -4.92 -14.66
N LEU A 28 10.63 -4.09 -14.41
CA LEU A 28 10.59 -3.14 -13.29
C LEU A 28 10.06 -1.80 -13.79
N GLU A 29 9.01 -1.28 -13.13
CA GLU A 29 8.46 0.03 -13.46
C GLU A 29 9.53 1.12 -13.23
N PRO A 30 9.78 2.03 -14.18
CA PRO A 30 10.76 3.09 -13.99
C PRO A 30 10.34 4.02 -12.82
N PRO A 31 11.24 4.36 -11.90
CA PRO A 31 10.91 5.15 -10.70
C PRO A 31 10.42 6.58 -10.98
N ASP A 32 10.61 7.09 -12.21
CA ASP A 32 10.47 8.52 -12.55
C ASP A 32 9.21 8.89 -13.36
N ASN A 33 8.09 8.14 -13.33
CA ASN A 33 6.88 8.60 -14.04
C ASN A 33 5.55 8.07 -13.52
N PHE A 34 5.35 8.14 -12.20
CA PHE A 34 4.12 7.69 -11.58
C PHE A 34 3.29 8.86 -11.01
N GLN A 35 2.26 9.29 -11.76
CA GLN A 35 1.20 10.17 -11.24
C GLN A 35 -0.15 9.46 -11.42
N PRO A 36 -0.93 9.22 -10.35
CA PRO A 36 -2.28 8.69 -10.49
C PRO A 36 -3.12 9.68 -11.29
N GLN A 37 -3.64 9.22 -12.42
CA GLN A 37 -4.54 10.01 -13.25
C GLN A 37 -5.95 9.81 -12.70
N VAL A 38 -6.43 10.81 -11.94
CA VAL A 38 -7.83 10.88 -11.52
C VAL A 38 -8.62 11.48 -12.67
N PHE A 39 -9.52 10.70 -13.24
CA PHE A 39 -10.40 11.10 -14.34
C PHE A 39 -11.75 11.57 -13.83
N LEU A 40 -12.33 10.86 -12.85
CA LEU A 40 -13.65 11.16 -12.28
C LEU A 40 -13.69 10.79 -10.79
N THR A 41 -14.41 11.59 -9.99
CA THR A 41 -14.84 11.18 -8.65
C THR A 41 -15.98 10.15 -8.74
N GLN A 42 -16.26 9.42 -7.66
CA GLN A 42 -17.43 8.51 -7.62
C GLN A 42 -18.74 9.24 -7.91
N GLU A 43 -18.92 10.46 -7.39
CA GLU A 43 -20.13 11.25 -7.62
C GLU A 43 -20.28 11.68 -9.07
N GLN A 44 -19.19 12.16 -9.69
CA GLN A 44 -19.16 12.49 -11.12
C GLN A 44 -19.44 11.25 -11.98
N ALA A 45 -18.80 10.12 -11.65
CA ALA A 45 -19.00 8.87 -12.36
C ALA A 45 -20.45 8.38 -12.27
N LEU A 46 -21.07 8.43 -11.09
CA LEU A 46 -22.47 8.05 -10.91
C LEU A 46 -23.43 8.98 -11.66
N SER A 47 -23.15 10.30 -11.66
CA SER A 47 -23.92 11.26 -12.46
C SER A 47 -23.78 11.02 -13.95
N GLU A 48 -22.62 10.56 -14.43
CA GLU A 48 -22.43 10.16 -15.83
C GLU A 48 -23.15 8.85 -16.18
N MET A 49 -23.18 7.87 -15.26
CA MET A 49 -23.85 6.58 -15.50
C MET A 49 -25.39 6.69 -15.44
N PHE A 50 -25.89 7.62 -14.62
CA PHE A 50 -27.31 7.80 -14.34
C PHE A 50 -27.77 9.27 -14.55
N PRO A 51 -27.63 9.83 -15.77
CA PRO A 51 -27.91 11.24 -16.02
C PRO A 51 -29.39 11.61 -15.91
N ASP A 52 -30.28 10.65 -16.20
CA ASP A 52 -31.74 10.85 -16.25
C ASP A 52 -32.44 10.31 -14.99
N CYS A 53 -31.69 9.75 -14.04
CA CYS A 53 -32.26 9.16 -12.83
C CYS A 53 -32.53 10.22 -11.76
N ASP A 54 -33.73 10.18 -11.16
CA ASP A 54 -34.13 11.05 -10.05
C ASP A 54 -33.73 10.47 -8.68
N GLU A 55 -33.46 9.16 -8.61
CA GLU A 55 -33.01 8.46 -7.43
C GLU A 55 -31.86 7.50 -7.76
N ILE A 56 -30.83 7.45 -6.90
CA ILE A 56 -29.81 6.41 -6.94
C ILE A 56 -29.88 5.68 -5.60
N LEU A 57 -30.01 4.35 -5.64
CA LEU A 57 -29.92 3.49 -4.47
C LEU A 57 -28.54 2.86 -4.39
N ARG A 58 -28.16 2.43 -3.18
CA ARG A 58 -26.95 1.67 -2.87
C ARG A 58 -27.33 0.36 -2.21
N ASP A 59 -26.79 -0.73 -2.72
CA ASP A 59 -26.91 -2.07 -2.15
C ASP A 59 -25.52 -2.68 -1.96
N VAL A 60 -25.33 -3.39 -0.85
CA VAL A 60 -24.07 -4.05 -0.52
C VAL A 60 -24.31 -5.56 -0.52
N ILE A 61 -23.68 -6.22 -1.47
CA ILE A 61 -23.66 -7.67 -1.57
C ILE A 61 -22.48 -8.17 -0.73
N ILE A 62 -22.74 -9.05 0.22
CA ILE A 62 -21.71 -9.84 0.91
C ILE A 62 -21.84 -11.25 0.35
N LEU A 63 -20.77 -11.79 -0.24
CA LEU A 63 -20.80 -13.10 -0.88
C LEU A 63 -20.70 -14.19 0.18
N THR A 64 -21.60 -15.16 0.12
CA THR A 64 -21.39 -16.47 0.76
C THR A 64 -20.36 -17.28 -0.03
N ASP A 65 -19.76 -18.30 0.60
CA ASP A 65 -18.81 -19.19 -0.08
C ASP A 65 -19.44 -19.87 -1.32
N GLU A 66 -20.72 -20.24 -1.23
CA GLU A 66 -21.46 -20.84 -2.35
C GLU A 66 -21.64 -19.85 -3.51
N GLU A 67 -22.06 -18.62 -3.24
CA GLU A 67 -22.24 -17.58 -4.26
C GLU A 67 -20.91 -17.18 -4.90
N LYS A 68 -19.85 -17.08 -4.08
CA LYS A 68 -18.50 -16.80 -4.54
C LYS A 68 -18.02 -17.90 -5.48
N ASN A 69 -18.13 -19.17 -5.08
CA ASN A 69 -17.74 -20.30 -5.92
C ASN A 69 -18.53 -20.35 -7.24
N ALA A 70 -19.84 -20.09 -7.20
CA ALA A 70 -20.67 -20.05 -8.40
C ALA A 70 -20.24 -18.93 -9.38
N LEU A 71 -19.94 -17.73 -8.86
CA LEU A 71 -19.40 -16.64 -9.66
C LEU A 71 -18.02 -16.96 -10.22
N GLU A 72 -17.12 -17.55 -9.43
CA GLU A 72 -15.78 -17.93 -9.87
C GLU A 72 -15.82 -18.98 -10.99
N GLU A 73 -16.66 -20.01 -10.85
CA GLU A 73 -16.85 -21.05 -11.87
C GLU A 73 -17.38 -20.44 -13.17
N ARG A 74 -18.37 -19.54 -13.06
CA ARG A 74 -18.98 -18.84 -14.18
C ARG A 74 -17.98 -17.93 -14.91
N LEU A 75 -17.19 -17.16 -14.18
CA LEU A 75 -16.19 -16.26 -14.74
C LEU A 75 -14.90 -16.98 -15.17
N LYS A 76 -14.71 -18.23 -14.73
CA LYS A 76 -13.48 -19.02 -14.90
C LYS A 76 -12.24 -18.29 -14.36
N ARG A 77 -12.41 -17.58 -13.24
CA ARG A 77 -11.34 -16.87 -12.52
C ARG A 77 -11.71 -16.79 -11.05
N LYS A 78 -10.70 -16.61 -10.20
CA LYS A 78 -10.92 -16.27 -8.79
C LYS A 78 -11.44 -14.84 -8.63
N ILE A 79 -12.21 -14.63 -7.57
CA ILE A 79 -12.71 -13.35 -7.10
C ILE A 79 -12.15 -13.18 -5.68
N TYR A 80 -11.48 -12.06 -5.43
CA TYR A 80 -10.83 -11.83 -4.14
C TYR A 80 -11.70 -10.98 -3.22
N GLU A 81 -12.66 -10.28 -3.79
CA GLU A 81 -13.64 -9.48 -3.10
C GLU A 81 -14.56 -10.35 -2.24
N GLN A 82 -14.81 -9.89 -1.01
CA GLN A 82 -15.78 -10.50 -0.11
C GLN A 82 -17.23 -10.05 -0.42
N GLY A 83 -17.38 -9.11 -1.36
CA GLY A 83 -18.64 -8.45 -1.63
C GLY A 83 -18.53 -7.36 -2.69
N PHE A 84 -19.68 -6.83 -3.12
CA PHE A 84 -19.78 -5.77 -4.11
C PHE A 84 -20.70 -4.66 -3.64
N GLU A 85 -20.31 -3.42 -3.90
CA GLU A 85 -21.21 -2.27 -3.77
C GLU A 85 -21.85 -2.00 -5.14
N VAL A 86 -23.18 -2.03 -5.17
CA VAL A 86 -23.98 -1.87 -6.38
C VAL A 86 -24.84 -0.62 -6.25
N PHE A 87 -24.75 0.25 -7.25
CA PHE A 87 -25.56 1.45 -7.37
C PHE A 87 -26.71 1.19 -8.33
N ILE A 88 -27.92 1.63 -8.00
CA ILE A 88 -29.12 1.32 -8.76
C ILE A 88 -29.79 2.65 -9.11
N GLY A 89 -29.74 3.03 -10.38
CA GLY A 89 -30.41 4.24 -10.86
C GLY A 89 -31.90 3.98 -11.07
N LYS A 90 -32.73 4.88 -10.57
CA LYS A 90 -34.17 4.89 -10.75
C LYS A 90 -34.64 6.19 -11.40
N GLU A 91 -35.68 6.07 -12.21
CA GLU A 91 -36.41 7.20 -12.79
C GLU A 91 -37.90 6.90 -12.61
N GLU A 92 -38.63 7.79 -11.94
CA GLU A 92 -40.07 7.63 -11.65
C GLU A 92 -40.41 6.29 -10.94
N GLY A 93 -39.48 5.78 -10.14
CA GLY A 93 -39.62 4.54 -9.37
C GLY A 93 -39.21 3.25 -10.11
N GLU A 94 -38.98 3.32 -11.42
CA GLU A 94 -38.53 2.22 -12.27
C GLU A 94 -37.00 2.14 -12.33
N VAL A 95 -36.43 0.93 -12.32
CA VAL A 95 -34.97 0.73 -12.39
C VAL A 95 -34.47 1.00 -13.81
N GLN A 96 -33.62 2.00 -13.95
CA GLN A 96 -32.96 2.37 -15.21
C GLN A 96 -31.62 1.67 -15.43
N GLY A 97 -31.02 1.12 -14.36
CA GLY A 97 -29.82 0.30 -14.48
C GLY A 97 -29.06 0.13 -13.17
N TYR A 98 -27.97 -0.62 -13.28
CA TYR A 98 -27.08 -0.99 -12.18
C TYR A 98 -25.67 -0.52 -12.51
N ALA A 99 -24.89 -0.08 -11.52
CA ALA A 99 -23.49 0.26 -11.72
C ALA A 99 -22.63 -0.30 -10.58
N ILE A 100 -21.44 -0.78 -10.90
CA ILE A 100 -20.47 -1.26 -9.93
C ILE A 100 -19.15 -0.55 -10.17
N ILE A 101 -18.59 0.04 -9.12
CA ILE A 101 -17.22 0.53 -9.12
C ILE A 101 -16.32 -0.66 -8.73
N THR A 102 -15.34 -0.96 -9.57
CA THR A 102 -14.46 -2.08 -9.36
C THR A 102 -13.00 -1.69 -9.52
N GLU A 103 -12.13 -2.42 -8.84
CA GLU A 103 -10.69 -2.25 -8.89
C GLU A 103 -10.06 -3.52 -9.44
N GLU A 104 -9.12 -3.37 -10.38
CA GLU A 104 -8.42 -4.48 -10.99
C GLU A 104 -6.94 -4.15 -11.17
N VAL A 105 -6.07 -5.14 -10.92
CA VAL A 105 -4.61 -5.00 -11.06
C VAL A 105 -4.21 -5.03 -12.54
N GLY A 106 -3.58 -3.96 -13.02
CA GLY A 106 -3.01 -3.86 -14.36
C GLY A 106 -1.73 -4.69 -14.51
N LYS A 107 -0.69 -4.10 -15.12
CA LYS A 107 0.64 -4.70 -15.15
C LYS A 107 1.34 -4.68 -13.78
N PHE A 108 1.18 -3.62 -13.01
CA PHE A 108 1.89 -3.37 -11.75
C PHE A 108 0.98 -2.87 -10.63
N HIS A 109 -0.06 -2.11 -10.97
CA HIS A 109 -0.87 -1.40 -9.98
C HIS A 109 -2.37 -1.52 -10.27
N PRO A 110 -3.21 -1.47 -9.23
CA PRO A 110 -4.65 -1.48 -9.41
C PRO A 110 -5.17 -0.18 -10.04
N PHE A 111 -6.13 -0.26 -10.94
CA PHE A 111 -6.89 0.90 -11.41
C PHE A 111 -8.39 0.71 -11.17
N THR A 112 -9.09 1.82 -10.93
CA THR A 112 -10.50 1.85 -10.53
C THR A 112 -11.35 2.35 -11.69
N PHE A 113 -12.44 1.63 -12.01
CA PHE A 113 -13.40 2.03 -13.03
C PHE A 113 -14.82 1.60 -12.66
N ILE A 114 -15.81 2.30 -13.21
CA ILE A 114 -17.24 2.01 -13.06
C ILE A 114 -17.77 1.37 -14.33
N VAL A 115 -18.69 0.42 -14.19
CA VAL A 115 -19.43 -0.15 -15.32
C VAL A 115 -20.92 -0.09 -15.01
N ALA A 116 -21.69 0.55 -15.88
CA ALA A 116 -23.15 0.61 -15.82
C ALA A 116 -23.79 -0.40 -16.79
N VAL A 117 -24.83 -1.06 -16.31
CA VAL A 117 -25.54 -2.16 -16.98
C VAL A 117 -27.04 -1.84 -16.97
N GLU A 118 -27.65 -1.89 -18.14
CA GLU A 118 -29.10 -1.74 -18.31
C GLU A 118 -29.86 -2.92 -17.69
N PRO A 119 -31.16 -2.77 -17.38
CA PRO A 119 -32.02 -3.86 -16.88
C PRO A 119 -32.10 -5.07 -17.83
N ASN A 120 -31.74 -4.91 -19.11
CA ASN A 120 -31.65 -5.99 -20.08
C ASN A 120 -30.31 -6.77 -20.04
N GLY A 121 -29.39 -6.39 -19.15
CA GLY A 121 -28.07 -7.01 -18.97
C GLY A 121 -26.99 -6.59 -19.96
N LYS A 122 -27.23 -5.52 -20.73
CA LYS A 122 -26.22 -4.92 -21.61
C LYS A 122 -25.54 -3.74 -20.92
N ILE A 123 -24.27 -3.54 -21.25
CA ILE A 123 -23.52 -2.38 -20.77
C ILE A 123 -24.12 -1.09 -21.35
N LYS A 124 -24.54 -0.18 -20.47
CA LYS A 124 -25.01 1.16 -20.81
C LYS A 124 -23.83 2.08 -21.09
N ASP A 125 -22.93 2.18 -20.12
CA ASP A 125 -21.71 3.01 -20.19
C ASP A 125 -20.68 2.54 -19.16
N LEU A 126 -19.46 3.07 -19.24
CA LEU A 126 -18.36 2.79 -18.32
C LEU A 126 -17.35 3.92 -18.33
N ALA A 127 -16.71 4.18 -17.20
CA ALA A 127 -15.69 5.21 -17.07
C ALA A 127 -14.56 4.78 -16.14
N VAL A 128 -13.34 5.21 -16.45
CA VAL A 128 -12.20 5.04 -15.54
C VAL A 128 -12.24 6.18 -14.52
N LEU A 129 -12.11 5.86 -13.23
CA LEU A 129 -12.08 6.85 -12.15
C LEU A 129 -10.65 7.22 -11.82
N ILE A 130 -9.80 6.21 -11.58
CA ILE A 130 -8.42 6.39 -11.16
C ILE A 130 -7.55 5.39 -11.91
N TYR A 131 -6.57 5.87 -12.67
CA TYR A 131 -5.58 5.03 -13.34
C TYR A 131 -4.21 5.19 -12.70
N ARG A 132 -3.61 4.06 -12.32
CA ARG A 132 -2.42 4.01 -11.46
C ARG A 132 -1.24 3.31 -12.13
N GLU A 133 -1.07 3.44 -13.45
CA GLU A 133 0.16 2.96 -14.12
C GLU A 133 0.78 4.03 -15.02
N SER A 134 2.11 3.98 -15.15
CA SER A 134 2.89 4.88 -16.03
C SER A 134 2.54 4.74 -17.52
N ARG A 135 2.00 3.59 -17.93
CA ARG A 135 1.55 3.31 -19.31
C ARG A 135 0.17 2.67 -19.30
N GLY A 136 -0.58 2.96 -20.35
CA GLY A 136 -1.89 2.35 -20.60
C GLY A 136 -3.11 3.15 -20.14
N GLY A 137 -2.92 4.37 -19.62
CA GLY A 137 -4.02 5.28 -19.29
C GLY A 137 -4.92 5.64 -20.49
N ASP A 138 -4.51 5.32 -21.72
CA ASP A 138 -5.35 5.42 -22.92
C ASP A 138 -6.65 4.60 -22.83
N VAL A 139 -6.73 3.60 -21.93
CA VAL A 139 -7.98 2.88 -21.66
C VAL A 139 -9.07 3.79 -21.08
N ALA A 140 -8.73 4.94 -20.50
CA ALA A 140 -9.69 5.92 -20.00
C ALA A 140 -10.36 6.75 -21.11
N ARG A 141 -9.88 6.68 -22.36
CA ARG A 141 -10.45 7.49 -23.45
C ARG A 141 -11.83 6.97 -23.84
N ARG A 142 -12.82 7.87 -23.92
CA ARG A 142 -14.20 7.54 -24.35
C ARG A 142 -14.26 6.69 -25.62
N ARG A 143 -13.43 6.99 -26.63
CA ARG A 143 -13.37 6.21 -27.89
C ARG A 143 -13.06 4.73 -27.66
N PHE A 144 -12.17 4.41 -26.72
CA PHE A 144 -11.84 3.03 -26.40
C PHE A 144 -12.96 2.36 -25.59
N LEU A 145 -13.48 3.06 -24.58
CA LEU A 145 -14.55 2.58 -23.68
C LEU A 145 -15.85 2.28 -24.43
N HIS A 146 -16.16 3.02 -25.49
CA HIS A 146 -17.35 2.84 -26.32
C HIS A 146 -17.48 1.43 -26.93
N GLN A 147 -16.36 0.70 -27.06
CA GLN A 147 -16.37 -0.67 -27.59
C GLN A 147 -17.11 -1.67 -26.72
N PHE A 148 -17.24 -1.38 -25.41
CA PHE A 148 -17.92 -2.25 -24.45
C PHE A 148 -19.44 -2.04 -24.42
N ILE A 149 -19.94 -0.89 -24.88
CA ILE A 149 -21.36 -0.57 -24.88
C ILE A 149 -22.16 -1.62 -25.65
N GLY A 150 -23.30 -2.03 -25.10
CA GLY A 150 -24.20 -3.03 -25.68
C GLY A 150 -23.75 -4.49 -25.49
N LYS A 151 -22.54 -4.75 -25.00
CA LYS A 151 -22.09 -6.11 -24.66
C LYS A 151 -22.79 -6.60 -23.38
N SER A 152 -23.01 -7.90 -23.27
CA SER A 152 -23.66 -8.55 -22.13
C SER A 152 -22.81 -9.69 -21.57
N VAL A 153 -23.27 -10.36 -20.51
CA VAL A 153 -22.58 -11.52 -19.92
C VAL A 153 -22.33 -12.67 -20.91
N ARG A 154 -23.10 -12.74 -22.00
CA ARG A 154 -22.93 -13.73 -23.08
C ARG A 154 -21.88 -13.33 -24.12
N SER A 155 -21.49 -12.06 -24.13
CA SER A 155 -20.47 -11.53 -25.04
C SER A 155 -19.09 -12.07 -24.64
N PRO A 156 -18.22 -12.43 -25.60
CA PRO A 156 -16.92 -12.98 -25.23
C PRO A 156 -15.99 -11.94 -24.59
N VAL A 157 -16.16 -10.64 -24.88
CA VAL A 157 -15.35 -9.51 -24.36
C VAL A 157 -13.86 -9.86 -24.36
N LYS A 158 -13.34 -10.32 -25.50
CA LYS A 158 -11.93 -10.68 -25.67
C LYS A 158 -11.20 -9.64 -26.52
N ILE A 159 -9.96 -9.36 -26.12
CA ILE A 159 -9.04 -8.55 -26.90
C ILE A 159 -8.80 -9.16 -28.29
N ASN A 160 -8.65 -8.31 -29.31
CA ASN A 160 -8.46 -8.68 -30.72
C ASN A 160 -9.58 -9.54 -31.32
N ARG A 161 -10.74 -9.57 -30.64
CA ARG A 161 -11.96 -10.22 -31.14
C ARG A 161 -13.15 -9.28 -30.99
N ASP A 162 -13.40 -8.84 -29.76
CA ASP A 162 -14.54 -7.98 -29.41
C ASP A 162 -14.11 -6.58 -28.99
N ILE A 163 -12.85 -6.45 -28.51
CA ILE A 163 -12.22 -5.21 -28.04
C ILE A 163 -10.91 -5.03 -28.79
N ILE A 164 -10.75 -3.90 -29.47
CA ILE A 164 -9.51 -3.51 -30.16
C ILE A 164 -8.46 -3.20 -29.10
N ASN A 165 -7.30 -3.83 -29.21
CA ASN A 165 -6.18 -3.59 -28.30
C ASN A 165 -5.60 -2.18 -28.47
N ILE A 166 -4.96 -1.67 -27.43
CA ILE A 166 -4.13 -0.47 -27.46
C ILE A 166 -2.66 -0.91 -27.38
N THR A 167 -1.87 -0.56 -28.39
CA THR A 167 -0.43 -0.85 -28.40
C THR A 167 0.25 -0.24 -27.18
N GLY A 168 1.00 -1.04 -26.43
CA GLY A 168 1.66 -0.60 -25.19
C GLY A 168 0.78 -0.60 -23.93
N ALA A 169 -0.50 -0.97 -24.05
CA ALA A 169 -1.46 -1.05 -22.94
C ALA A 169 -2.19 -2.40 -22.87
N THR A 170 -1.62 -3.45 -23.47
CA THR A 170 -2.26 -4.77 -23.59
C THR A 170 -2.74 -5.32 -22.25
N MET A 171 -1.92 -5.22 -21.20
CA MET A 171 -2.30 -5.70 -19.86
C MET A 171 -3.48 -4.93 -19.30
N SER A 172 -3.48 -3.61 -19.39
CA SER A 172 -4.58 -2.74 -18.96
C SER A 172 -5.89 -3.08 -19.68
N VAL A 173 -5.82 -3.35 -20.99
CA VAL A 173 -6.98 -3.78 -21.80
C VAL A 173 -7.50 -5.16 -21.37
N VAL A 174 -6.60 -6.13 -21.15
CA VAL A 174 -6.96 -7.48 -20.68
C VAL A 174 -7.63 -7.42 -19.30
N THR A 175 -7.01 -6.69 -18.38
CA THR A 175 -7.53 -6.48 -17.03
C THR A 175 -8.91 -5.81 -17.06
N MET A 176 -9.09 -4.75 -17.87
CA MET A 176 -10.39 -4.09 -18.01
C MET A 176 -11.45 -5.04 -18.59
N CYS A 177 -11.12 -5.85 -19.61
CA CYS A 177 -12.05 -6.87 -20.12
C CYS A 177 -12.47 -7.86 -19.03
N SER A 178 -11.54 -8.24 -18.16
CA SER A 178 -11.78 -9.16 -17.05
C SER A 178 -12.71 -8.55 -15.99
N GLY A 179 -12.45 -7.30 -15.57
CA GLY A 179 -13.29 -6.62 -14.59
C GLY A 179 -14.67 -6.26 -15.14
N VAL A 180 -14.80 -5.89 -16.42
CA VAL A 180 -16.10 -5.71 -17.07
C VAL A 180 -16.93 -7.00 -17.04
N LYS A 181 -16.31 -8.15 -17.32
CA LYS A 181 -16.99 -9.45 -17.20
C LYS A 181 -17.40 -9.76 -15.77
N LYS A 182 -16.57 -9.43 -14.79
CA LYS A 182 -16.89 -9.59 -13.38
C LYS A 182 -18.15 -8.79 -13.03
N VAL A 183 -18.21 -7.50 -13.38
CA VAL A 183 -19.40 -6.67 -13.15
C VAL A 183 -20.64 -7.25 -13.83
N LEU A 184 -20.54 -7.65 -15.12
CA LEU A 184 -21.65 -8.30 -15.82
C LEU A 184 -22.11 -9.58 -15.14
N GLY A 185 -21.18 -10.39 -14.63
CA GLY A 185 -21.48 -11.61 -13.88
C GLY A 185 -22.22 -11.33 -12.59
N VAL A 186 -21.77 -10.34 -11.80
CA VAL A 186 -22.41 -9.95 -10.55
C VAL A 186 -23.81 -9.41 -10.78
N VAL A 187 -23.99 -8.47 -11.72
CA VAL A 187 -25.30 -7.89 -12.01
C VAL A 187 -26.28 -8.97 -12.51
N ASP A 188 -25.83 -9.85 -13.40
CA ASP A 188 -26.66 -10.93 -13.91
C ASP A 188 -27.04 -11.94 -12.82
N GLU A 189 -26.08 -12.35 -12.00
CA GLU A 189 -26.28 -13.35 -10.95
C GLU A 189 -27.24 -12.89 -9.86
N PHE A 190 -27.16 -11.63 -9.44
CA PHE A 190 -27.95 -11.14 -8.30
C PHE A 190 -29.23 -10.42 -8.70
N TYR A 191 -29.19 -9.53 -9.69
CA TYR A 191 -30.34 -8.70 -10.03
C TYR A 191 -31.14 -9.24 -11.21
N LEU A 192 -30.49 -9.66 -12.29
CA LEU A 192 -31.20 -10.08 -13.51
C LEU A 192 -31.78 -11.50 -13.39
N SER A 193 -31.17 -12.35 -12.56
CA SER A 193 -31.69 -13.68 -12.26
C SER A 193 -32.95 -13.65 -11.38
N GLY A 194 -33.24 -12.50 -10.74
CA GLY A 194 -34.29 -12.35 -9.74
C GLY A 194 -33.97 -12.96 -8.38
N LYS A 195 -32.72 -13.41 -8.12
CA LYS A 195 -32.30 -13.94 -6.82
C LYS A 195 -32.33 -12.90 -5.70
N ARG A 196 -32.16 -11.62 -6.04
CA ARG A 196 -32.12 -10.51 -5.09
C ARG A 196 -33.12 -9.43 -5.48
N GLY A 197 -34.00 -9.07 -4.55
CA GLY A 197 -34.88 -7.91 -4.70
C GLY A 197 -34.21 -6.62 -4.27
N LEU A 198 -34.91 -5.49 -4.44
CA LEU A 198 -34.41 -4.17 -4.05
C LEU A 198 -34.63 -3.86 -2.57
N GLU A 199 -35.18 -4.79 -1.77
CA GLU A 199 -35.47 -4.57 -0.34
C GLU A 199 -34.23 -4.22 0.50
N ASN A 200 -33.03 -4.60 0.07
CA ASN A 200 -31.77 -4.28 0.76
C ASN A 200 -31.12 -2.98 0.26
N ALA A 201 -31.66 -2.36 -0.79
CA ALA A 201 -31.11 -1.15 -1.38
C ALA A 201 -31.61 0.09 -0.62
N SER A 202 -30.69 1.01 -0.30
CA SER A 202 -30.97 2.24 0.45
C SER A 202 -30.70 3.47 -0.43
N PRO A 203 -31.51 4.56 -0.35
CA PRO A 203 -31.23 5.78 -1.11
C PRO A 203 -29.82 6.33 -0.84
N LEU A 204 -29.09 6.67 -1.90
CA LEU A 204 -27.77 7.28 -1.85
C LEU A 204 -27.84 8.71 -1.26
N VAL A 205 -29.01 9.35 -1.38
CA VAL A 205 -29.33 10.65 -0.78
C VAL A 205 -30.67 10.55 -0.04
N SER A 206 -30.63 10.32 1.28
CA SER A 206 -31.76 10.71 2.14
C SER A 206 -31.43 12.06 2.78
N LYS A 207 -32.04 13.14 2.27
CA LYS A 207 -32.22 14.38 3.05
C LYS A 207 -33.33 14.12 4.07
N THR A 208 -33.01 13.31 5.06
CA THR A 208 -33.79 13.21 6.29
C THR A 208 -32.78 13.09 7.39
N SER A 209 -32.80 14.10 8.26
CA SER A 209 -32.22 14.07 9.59
C SER A 209 -32.77 12.86 10.35
N SER A 210 -32.16 11.71 10.15
CA SER A 210 -32.23 10.58 11.06
C SER A 210 -30.83 10.42 11.62
N GLN A 211 -30.75 10.15 12.93
CA GLN A 211 -29.51 9.71 13.55
C GLN A 211 -29.10 8.38 12.92
N GLY A 212 -28.40 8.44 11.80
CA GLY A 212 -27.95 7.31 11.00
C GLY A 212 -26.47 7.04 11.24
N SER A 213 -26.09 5.76 11.17
CA SER A 213 -24.71 5.32 11.29
C SER A 213 -23.77 6.16 10.40
N PRO A 214 -22.58 6.57 10.89
CA PRO A 214 -21.65 7.42 10.15
C PRO A 214 -21.33 6.84 8.76
N ALA A 215 -21.38 7.67 7.71
CA ALA A 215 -20.97 7.27 6.37
C ALA A 215 -19.44 7.18 6.31
N LEU A 216 -18.91 6.17 5.62
CA LEU A 216 -17.47 6.03 5.35
C LEU A 216 -17.11 6.87 4.12
N LEU A 217 -16.17 7.79 4.29
CA LEU A 217 -15.55 8.54 3.20
C LEU A 217 -14.08 8.11 3.09
N LYS A 218 -13.62 7.78 1.88
CA LYS A 218 -12.24 7.35 1.62
C LYS A 218 -11.66 8.11 0.44
N GLU A 219 -10.41 8.54 0.58
CA GLU A 219 -9.63 9.15 -0.50
C GLU A 219 -8.17 8.65 -0.43
N THR A 220 -7.50 8.63 -1.58
CA THR A 220 -6.12 8.16 -1.74
C THR A 220 -5.31 9.17 -2.55
N ARG A 221 -4.08 9.50 -2.10
CA ARG A 221 -3.14 10.37 -2.83
C ARG A 221 -1.73 9.78 -2.85
N LEU A 222 -0.88 10.26 -3.76
CA LEU A 222 0.55 9.93 -3.78
C LEU A 222 1.33 11.01 -3.03
N ILE A 223 1.89 10.67 -1.86
CA ILE A 223 2.59 11.60 -0.96
C ILE A 223 3.82 10.89 -0.38
N MET A 224 4.93 11.60 -0.20
CA MET A 224 6.20 11.03 0.33
C MET A 224 6.68 9.78 -0.44
N GLY A 225 6.46 9.74 -1.76
CA GLY A 225 6.89 8.63 -2.61
C GLY A 225 6.15 7.31 -2.36
N THR A 226 4.95 7.36 -1.78
CA THR A 226 4.08 6.20 -1.57
C THR A 226 2.60 6.60 -1.58
N TYR A 227 1.70 5.62 -1.51
CA TYR A 227 0.27 5.87 -1.40
C TYR A 227 -0.14 6.21 0.03
N ALA A 228 -0.95 7.25 0.15
CA ALA A 228 -1.57 7.73 1.37
C ALA A 228 -3.08 7.53 1.26
N ASP A 229 -3.66 6.64 2.06
CA ASP A 229 -5.10 6.43 2.17
C ASP A 229 -5.64 7.04 3.47
N ILE A 230 -6.74 7.76 3.39
CA ILE A 230 -7.47 8.25 4.56
C ILE A 230 -8.92 7.79 4.44
N SER A 231 -9.39 7.07 5.46
CA SER A 231 -10.77 6.63 5.61
C SER A 231 -11.36 7.27 6.86
N VAL A 232 -12.52 7.92 6.76
CA VAL A 232 -13.18 8.63 7.86
C VAL A 232 -14.62 8.18 7.98
N TYR A 233 -15.05 7.88 9.19
CA TYR A 233 -16.47 7.73 9.53
C TYR A 233 -17.00 9.06 10.09
N GLY A 234 -17.96 9.66 9.39
CA GLY A 234 -18.59 10.91 9.81
C GLY A 234 -20.07 10.99 9.44
N SER A 235 -20.89 11.61 10.30
CA SER A 235 -22.28 11.93 9.98
C SER A 235 -22.41 13.17 9.09
N ASP A 236 -21.44 14.09 9.18
CA ASP A 236 -21.30 15.26 8.31
C ASP A 236 -20.28 14.95 7.21
N ARG A 237 -20.79 14.72 5.99
CA ARG A 237 -19.97 14.38 4.82
C ARG A 237 -19.10 15.55 4.35
N GLU A 238 -19.57 16.79 4.48
CA GLU A 238 -18.83 17.97 4.03
C GLU A 238 -17.65 18.23 4.98
N ASN A 239 -17.88 18.17 6.30
CA ASN A 239 -16.80 18.25 7.28
C ASN A 239 -15.80 17.08 7.12
N ALA A 240 -16.28 15.86 6.87
CA ALA A 240 -15.39 14.71 6.64
C ALA A 240 -14.51 14.91 5.40
N ALA A 241 -15.07 15.37 4.29
CA ALA A 241 -14.31 15.66 3.06
C ALA A 241 -13.27 16.77 3.28
N GLN A 242 -13.64 17.84 3.97
CA GLN A 242 -12.73 18.94 4.28
C GLN A 242 -11.62 18.51 5.24
N ALA A 243 -11.92 17.67 6.23
CA ALA A 243 -10.94 17.11 7.15
C ALA A 243 -9.92 16.20 6.44
N ILE A 244 -10.39 15.35 5.52
CA ILE A 244 -9.51 14.51 4.67
C ILE A 244 -8.58 15.39 3.82
N LYS A 245 -9.14 16.42 3.18
CA LYS A 245 -8.36 17.35 2.35
C LYS A 245 -7.24 18.01 3.16
N GLU A 246 -7.55 18.56 4.33
CA GLU A 246 -6.56 19.21 5.20
C GLU A 246 -5.52 18.23 5.74
N ALA A 247 -5.92 17.00 6.03
CA ALA A 247 -4.99 15.96 6.45
C ALA A 247 -3.98 15.63 5.36
N PHE A 248 -4.40 15.58 4.09
CA PHE A 248 -3.48 15.43 2.95
C PHE A 248 -2.59 16.66 2.73
N GLU A 249 -3.15 17.88 2.82
CA GLU A 249 -2.36 19.11 2.72
C GLU A 249 -1.27 19.18 3.79
N GLU A 250 -1.55 18.68 5.00
CA GLU A 250 -0.56 18.57 6.07
C GLU A 250 0.54 17.56 5.75
N MET A 251 0.21 16.37 5.22
CA MET A 251 1.22 15.41 4.78
C MET A 251 2.08 15.97 3.63
N GLU A 252 1.49 16.71 2.69
CA GLU A 252 2.20 17.36 1.58
C GLU A 252 3.17 18.45 2.09
N ARG A 253 2.75 19.24 3.09
CA ARG A 253 3.61 20.23 3.77
C ARG A 253 4.80 19.54 4.44
N LEU A 254 4.55 18.43 5.14
CA LEU A 254 5.57 17.63 5.81
C LEU A 254 6.55 16.97 4.84
N ASP A 255 6.08 16.50 3.67
CA ASP A 255 6.95 16.04 2.59
C ASP A 255 7.86 17.17 2.08
N GLY A 256 7.33 18.40 1.98
CA GLY A 256 8.12 19.59 1.70
C GLY A 256 9.20 19.90 2.76
N LEU A 257 8.99 19.49 4.01
CA LEU A 257 9.93 19.71 5.12
C LEU A 257 11.00 18.60 5.20
N MET A 258 10.57 17.34 5.10
CA MET A 258 11.38 16.16 5.45
C MET A 258 11.94 15.38 4.25
N SER A 259 11.59 15.69 3.01
CA SER A 259 12.03 14.89 1.86
C SER A 259 13.52 15.05 1.57
N ASN A 260 14.26 13.96 1.44
CA ASN A 260 15.63 13.94 0.91
C ASN A 260 15.70 13.99 -0.64
N TYR A 261 14.58 13.78 -1.32
CA TYR A 261 14.48 13.83 -2.79
C TYR A 261 14.21 15.25 -3.32
N LYS A 262 13.51 16.08 -2.54
CA LYS A 262 13.20 17.46 -2.93
C LYS A 262 14.36 18.37 -2.54
N SER A 263 15.13 18.84 -3.52
CA SER A 263 16.28 19.72 -3.29
C SER A 263 15.95 21.01 -2.51
N SER A 264 14.70 21.47 -2.60
CA SER A 264 14.16 22.64 -1.90
C SER A 264 13.69 22.37 -0.46
N SER A 265 13.67 21.11 0.00
CA SER A 265 13.23 20.80 1.35
C SER A 265 14.21 21.33 2.40
N GLU A 266 13.70 21.54 3.61
CA GLU A 266 14.52 21.94 4.74
C GLU A 266 15.54 20.85 5.10
N LEU A 267 15.14 19.57 5.08
CA LEU A 267 16.08 18.46 5.32
C LEU A 267 17.22 18.43 4.30
N SER A 268 16.91 18.58 3.01
CA SER A 268 17.95 18.65 1.97
C SER A 268 18.86 19.87 2.12
N ARG A 269 18.35 20.99 2.66
CA ARG A 269 19.18 22.15 3.02
C ARG A 269 20.12 21.83 4.18
N ILE A 270 19.62 21.26 5.27
CA ILE A 270 20.43 20.82 6.41
C ILE A 270 21.54 19.88 5.96
N ASN A 271 21.24 18.90 5.11
CA ASN A 271 22.23 17.95 4.56
C ASN A 271 23.35 18.62 3.74
N ARG A 272 23.13 19.81 3.17
CA ARG A 272 24.16 20.56 2.44
C ARG A 272 25.00 21.48 3.31
N GLU A 273 24.45 21.94 4.44
CA GLU A 273 24.96 23.08 5.20
C GLU A 273 25.55 22.68 6.56
N ALA A 274 24.93 21.73 7.27
CA ALA A 274 25.24 21.43 8.67
C ALA A 274 26.66 20.87 8.89
N SER A 275 27.29 20.27 7.87
CA SER A 275 28.68 19.84 7.92
C SER A 275 29.70 20.96 7.73
N ARG A 276 29.27 22.14 7.29
CA ARG A 276 30.12 23.32 7.04
C ARG A 276 30.03 24.33 8.18
N ALA A 277 28.83 24.52 8.73
CA ALA A 277 28.58 25.44 9.84
C ALA A 277 27.31 25.03 10.61
N PRO A 278 27.21 25.36 11.92
CA PRO A 278 25.96 25.25 12.66
C PRO A 278 24.82 25.95 11.93
N THR A 279 23.77 25.21 11.62
CA THR A 279 22.71 25.63 10.71
C THR A 279 21.37 25.66 11.45
N LYS A 280 20.59 26.73 11.24
CA LYS A 280 19.22 26.81 11.79
C LYS A 280 18.36 25.73 11.16
N CYS A 281 17.48 25.13 11.97
CA CYS A 281 16.51 24.14 11.54
C CYS A 281 15.11 24.61 11.95
N ALA A 282 14.10 24.35 11.12
CA ALA A 282 12.71 24.54 11.52
C ALA A 282 12.41 23.76 12.82
N PRO A 283 11.74 24.35 13.84
CA PRO A 283 11.51 23.70 15.13
C PRO A 283 10.83 22.32 15.02
N GLU A 284 9.90 22.17 14.07
CA GLU A 284 9.22 20.90 13.82
C GLU A 284 10.15 19.81 13.30
N LEU A 285 11.00 20.13 12.30
CA LEU A 285 12.00 19.20 11.78
C LEU A 285 13.02 18.85 12.86
N LEU A 286 13.42 19.83 13.69
CA LEU A 286 14.32 19.60 14.81
C LEU A 286 13.71 18.63 15.83
N GLY A 287 12.43 18.77 16.16
CA GLY A 287 11.73 17.83 17.04
C GLY A 287 11.79 16.39 16.51
N VAL A 288 11.49 16.19 15.22
CA VAL A 288 11.60 14.86 14.60
C VAL A 288 13.02 14.31 14.64
N ILE A 289 14.05 15.16 14.48
CA ILE A 289 15.46 14.77 14.60
C ILE A 289 15.80 14.40 16.05
N GLU A 290 15.33 15.15 17.05
CA GLU A 290 15.53 14.84 18.47
C GLU A 290 14.90 13.50 18.84
N ASP A 291 13.63 13.26 18.46
CA ASP A 291 12.96 11.98 18.66
C ASP A 291 13.72 10.84 17.97
N SER A 292 14.24 11.08 16.76
CA SER A 292 15.06 10.10 16.04
C SER A 292 16.36 9.76 16.76
N LEU A 293 17.00 10.73 17.43
CA LEU A 293 18.21 10.51 18.24
C LEU A 293 17.90 9.69 19.49
N ASP A 294 16.73 9.87 20.07
CA ASP A 294 16.25 9.05 21.19
C ASP A 294 16.04 7.59 20.77
N TYR A 295 15.39 7.35 19.63
CA TYR A 295 15.28 5.99 19.07
C TYR A 295 16.64 5.41 18.66
N SER A 296 17.56 6.24 18.18
CA SER A 296 18.92 5.80 17.85
C SER A 296 19.68 5.37 19.12
N THR A 297 19.50 6.09 20.22
CA THR A 297 20.08 5.73 21.52
C THR A 297 19.44 4.44 22.06
N LEU A 298 18.11 4.37 22.03
CA LEU A 298 17.33 3.23 22.50
C LEU A 298 17.68 1.92 21.78
N THR A 299 17.96 2.00 20.49
CA THR A 299 18.28 0.83 19.64
C THR A 299 19.78 0.58 19.51
N GLU A 300 20.61 1.31 20.27
CA GLU A 300 22.08 1.24 20.20
C GLU A 300 22.63 1.46 18.79
N GLY A 301 21.99 2.38 18.04
CA GLY A 301 22.32 2.73 16.68
C GLY A 301 21.86 1.72 15.63
N ALA A 302 20.97 0.78 15.96
CA ALA A 302 20.35 -0.05 14.92
C ALA A 302 19.37 0.76 14.07
N PHE A 303 18.54 1.61 14.69
CA PHE A 303 17.90 2.72 14.01
C PHE A 303 18.88 3.91 14.00
N ASP A 304 19.20 4.45 12.84
CA ASP A 304 20.10 5.60 12.71
C ASP A 304 19.71 6.42 11.49
N ILE A 305 19.29 7.67 11.73
CA ILE A 305 18.87 8.57 10.65
C ILE A 305 20.05 9.08 9.81
N THR A 306 21.30 8.78 10.15
CA THR A 306 22.47 9.18 9.35
C THR A 306 22.84 8.18 8.25
N VAL A 307 21.94 7.24 7.93
CA VAL A 307 22.18 6.12 6.99
C VAL A 307 22.25 6.53 5.50
N GLU A 308 21.86 7.76 5.15
CA GLU A 308 21.82 8.28 3.77
C GLU A 308 23.09 7.96 2.95
N PRO A 309 24.32 8.16 3.46
CA PRO A 309 25.53 7.92 2.68
C PRO A 309 25.71 6.45 2.27
N LEU A 310 25.20 5.51 3.07
CA LEU A 310 25.20 4.09 2.73
C LEU A 310 24.08 3.80 1.71
N VAL A 311 22.87 4.30 1.95
CA VAL A 311 21.72 4.10 1.04
C VAL A 311 22.05 4.58 -0.38
N ASP A 312 22.68 5.75 -0.50
CA ASP A 312 23.16 6.30 -1.77
C ASP A 312 24.25 5.42 -2.38
N LYS A 313 25.23 4.96 -1.59
CA LYS A 313 26.33 4.11 -2.08
C LYS A 313 25.87 2.77 -2.65
N TRP A 314 24.87 2.16 -2.01
CA TRP A 314 24.22 0.95 -2.49
C TRP A 314 23.34 1.20 -3.73
N GLY A 315 23.03 2.46 -4.05
CA GLY A 315 22.32 2.87 -5.25
C GLY A 315 20.79 2.84 -5.11
N PHE A 316 20.26 2.79 -3.89
CA PHE A 316 18.81 2.68 -3.66
C PHE A 316 18.04 3.94 -4.06
N TYR A 317 18.64 5.14 -3.98
CA TYR A 317 17.99 6.37 -4.45
C TYR A 317 17.97 6.50 -5.97
N THR A 318 19.01 6.03 -6.65
CA THR A 318 19.18 6.22 -8.10
C THR A 318 18.65 5.06 -8.94
N GLY A 319 18.27 3.96 -8.29
CA GLY A 319 17.95 2.69 -8.95
C GLY A 319 19.16 1.99 -9.58
N LYS A 320 20.36 2.60 -9.55
CA LYS A 320 21.62 2.03 -10.07
C LYS A 320 22.29 1.19 -9.00
N VAL A 321 21.58 0.15 -8.59
CA VAL A 321 21.96 -0.69 -7.48
C VAL A 321 23.25 -1.47 -7.77
N ARG A 322 24.11 -1.58 -6.76
CA ARG A 322 25.32 -2.43 -6.79
C ARG A 322 25.71 -2.88 -5.38
N VAL A 323 26.54 -3.92 -5.29
CA VAL A 323 27.22 -4.28 -4.05
C VAL A 323 28.50 -3.44 -3.90
N PRO A 324 28.60 -2.55 -2.89
CA PRO A 324 29.84 -1.84 -2.61
C PRO A 324 30.89 -2.80 -2.06
N ASN A 325 32.16 -2.58 -2.40
CA ASN A 325 33.23 -3.38 -1.83
C ASN A 325 33.53 -2.97 -0.37
N THR A 326 34.28 -3.80 0.35
CA THR A 326 34.58 -3.59 1.76
C THR A 326 35.27 -2.26 2.05
N ASP A 327 36.17 -1.80 1.18
CA ASP A 327 36.92 -0.56 1.40
C ASP A 327 36.02 0.67 1.17
N GLU A 328 35.12 0.59 0.19
CA GLU A 328 34.09 1.60 -0.03
C GLU A 328 33.19 1.76 1.20
N ILE A 329 32.71 0.66 1.78
CA ILE A 329 31.88 0.69 3.01
C ILE A 329 32.67 1.26 4.18
N LYS A 330 33.90 0.76 4.41
CA LYS A 330 34.77 1.25 5.50
C LYS A 330 35.05 2.75 5.41
N SER A 331 35.17 3.29 4.20
CA SER A 331 35.38 4.73 4.00
C SER A 331 34.17 5.60 4.37
N ILE A 332 32.96 5.02 4.34
CA ILE A 332 31.70 5.72 4.59
C ILE A 332 31.24 5.58 6.03
N LEU A 333 31.49 4.44 6.68
CA LEU A 333 31.06 4.16 8.04
C LEU A 333 31.34 5.27 9.07
N PRO A 334 32.50 5.98 9.06
CA PRO A 334 32.73 7.10 9.99
C PRO A 334 31.71 8.25 9.87
N ALA A 335 31.07 8.40 8.71
CA ALA A 335 30.02 9.39 8.47
C ALA A 335 28.65 8.97 9.02
N VAL A 336 28.44 7.66 9.22
CA VAL A 336 27.16 7.07 9.61
C VAL A 336 27.18 6.77 11.10
N SER A 337 26.78 7.76 11.88
CA SER A 337 26.50 7.61 13.30
C SER A 337 25.63 8.78 13.74
N TYR A 338 24.54 8.49 14.44
CA TYR A 338 23.68 9.50 15.07
C TYR A 338 24.47 10.42 16.01
N LYS A 339 25.62 9.94 16.56
CA LYS A 339 26.54 10.72 17.39
C LYS A 339 27.31 11.81 16.62
N ASN A 340 27.23 11.81 15.30
CA ASN A 340 27.75 12.88 14.45
C ASN A 340 26.80 14.08 14.38
N ILE A 341 25.54 13.95 14.81
CA ILE A 341 24.59 15.06 14.88
C ILE A 341 24.82 15.77 16.22
N ASP A 342 25.10 17.07 16.15
CA ASP A 342 25.29 17.94 17.31
C ASP A 342 24.20 19.02 17.30
N ILE A 343 23.41 19.07 18.37
CA ILE A 343 22.37 20.09 18.56
C ILE A 343 22.86 21.09 19.60
N GLN A 344 23.05 22.33 19.17
CA GLN A 344 23.69 23.39 19.96
C GLN A 344 22.67 24.48 20.32
N GLY A 345 22.69 24.99 21.55
CA GLY A 345 21.82 26.08 22.00
C GLY A 345 20.61 25.61 22.83
N GLN A 346 19.62 26.49 23.03
CA GLN A 346 18.42 26.22 23.85
C GLN A 346 17.16 26.81 23.22
N GLY A 347 16.01 26.15 23.45
CA GLY A 347 14.71 26.56 22.90
C GLY A 347 14.74 26.71 21.37
N ASP A 348 14.10 27.76 20.85
CA ASP A 348 14.00 28.04 19.40
C ASP A 348 15.31 28.52 18.75
N SER A 349 16.38 28.71 19.55
CA SER A 349 17.70 29.10 19.04
C SER A 349 18.60 27.93 18.68
N LYS A 350 18.11 26.69 18.83
CA LYS A 350 18.87 25.47 18.55
C LYS A 350 19.37 25.43 17.10
N LEU A 351 20.64 25.04 16.92
CA LEU A 351 21.32 24.86 15.64
C LEU A 351 21.77 23.41 15.49
N ILE A 352 21.74 22.89 14.26
CA ILE A 352 22.25 21.56 13.91
C ILE A 352 23.62 21.70 13.26
N ALA A 353 24.59 20.92 13.74
CA ALA A 353 25.90 20.76 13.12
C ALA A 353 26.23 19.28 12.95
N PHE A 354 26.96 18.94 11.88
CA PHE A 354 27.49 17.60 11.65
C PHE A 354 28.98 17.56 11.95
N ARG A 355 29.38 16.64 12.83
CA ARG A 355 30.78 16.45 13.24
C ARG A 355 31.65 15.85 12.14
N HIS A 356 31.05 15.09 11.23
CA HIS A 356 31.74 14.48 10.10
C HIS A 356 31.26 15.09 8.77
N PRO A 357 32.17 15.43 7.83
CA PRO A 357 31.81 16.15 6.60
C PRO A 357 30.91 15.36 5.66
N GLY A 358 30.95 14.02 5.75
CA GLY A 358 30.11 13.11 4.96
C GLY A 358 28.76 12.77 5.60
N THR A 359 28.47 13.22 6.82
CA THR A 359 27.20 12.90 7.49
C THR A 359 26.05 13.59 6.77
N LYS A 360 24.97 12.83 6.56
CA LYS A 360 23.71 13.30 6.00
C LYS A 360 22.57 12.50 6.64
N ILE A 361 21.42 13.14 6.79
CA ILE A 361 20.23 12.60 7.42
C ILE A 361 19.24 12.08 6.37
N ASP A 362 18.64 10.92 6.65
CA ASP A 362 17.45 10.35 6.02
C ASP A 362 16.41 10.04 7.11
N LEU A 363 15.18 10.53 6.94
CA LEU A 363 14.06 10.31 7.85
C LEU A 363 13.10 9.21 7.35
N GLY A 364 13.52 8.38 6.39
CA GLY A 364 12.68 7.38 5.74
C GLY A 364 12.08 6.32 6.68
N GLY A 365 12.73 6.04 7.81
CA GLY A 365 12.26 5.08 8.83
C GLY A 365 11.46 5.70 9.99
N ILE A 366 11.04 6.97 9.89
CA ILE A 366 10.24 7.64 10.93
C ILE A 366 9.27 8.68 10.40
N GLY A 367 9.61 9.32 9.27
CA GLY A 367 8.88 10.45 8.72
C GLY A 367 7.47 10.10 8.23
N LYS A 368 7.25 8.86 7.75
CA LYS A 368 5.91 8.43 7.31
C LYS A 368 5.00 8.21 8.52
N GLY A 369 5.51 7.55 9.57
CA GLY A 369 4.80 7.45 10.84
C GLY A 369 4.44 8.84 11.41
N TYR A 370 5.39 9.78 11.42
CA TYR A 370 5.13 11.16 11.86
C TYR A 370 4.05 11.87 11.05
N ALA A 371 4.09 11.77 9.72
CA ALA A 371 3.08 12.37 8.85
C ALA A 371 1.68 11.75 9.04
N ALA A 372 1.60 10.44 9.28
CA ALA A 372 0.35 9.77 9.62
C ALA A 372 -0.22 10.29 10.96
N ASP A 373 0.62 10.46 11.99
CA ASP A 373 0.21 11.03 13.26
C ASP A 373 -0.30 12.47 13.11
N LYS A 374 0.40 13.32 12.33
CA LYS A 374 -0.04 14.71 12.07
C LYS A 374 -1.34 14.80 11.29
N ALA A 375 -1.55 13.91 10.33
CA ALA A 375 -2.84 13.80 9.66
C ALA A 375 -3.96 13.43 10.63
N VAL A 376 -3.72 12.48 11.55
CA VAL A 376 -4.69 12.13 12.61
C VAL A 376 -4.97 13.31 13.53
N GLU A 377 -3.96 14.11 13.89
CA GLU A 377 -4.16 15.34 14.67
C GLU A 377 -5.08 16.34 13.94
N VAL A 378 -4.90 16.52 12.62
CA VAL A 378 -5.80 17.35 11.78
C VAL A 378 -7.24 16.83 11.85
N LEU A 379 -7.42 15.52 11.65
CA LEU A 379 -8.74 14.88 11.71
C LEU A 379 -9.40 15.10 13.09
N LYS A 380 -8.65 14.90 14.18
CA LYS A 380 -9.13 15.13 15.56
C LYS A 380 -9.55 16.60 15.77
N ARG A 381 -8.78 17.57 15.27
CA ARG A 381 -9.13 19.01 15.37
C ARG A 381 -10.43 19.35 14.62
N ARG A 382 -10.77 18.59 13.59
CA ARG A 382 -12.04 18.67 12.85
C ARG A 382 -13.18 17.90 13.49
N GLY A 383 -12.98 17.35 14.70
CA GLY A 383 -13.98 16.59 15.44
C GLY A 383 -14.19 15.16 14.95
N ILE A 384 -13.33 14.67 14.04
CA ILE A 384 -13.39 13.28 13.59
C ILE A 384 -12.90 12.36 14.72
N THR A 385 -13.71 11.38 15.10
CA THR A 385 -13.40 10.43 16.18
C THR A 385 -13.17 9.00 15.71
N SER A 386 -13.39 8.71 14.43
CA SER A 386 -13.20 7.39 13.84
C SER A 386 -12.62 7.53 12.44
N ALA A 387 -11.37 7.11 12.28
CA ALA A 387 -10.65 7.20 11.02
C ALA A 387 -9.52 6.17 10.93
N LEU A 388 -9.08 5.88 9.71
CA LEU A 388 -7.91 5.08 9.42
C LEU A 388 -7.03 5.87 8.44
N VAL A 389 -5.80 6.18 8.87
CA VAL A 389 -4.79 6.81 8.03
C VAL A 389 -3.73 5.76 7.71
N ASN A 390 -3.39 5.57 6.44
CA ASN A 390 -2.34 4.64 6.00
C ASN A 390 -1.40 5.36 5.03
N LEU A 391 -0.14 5.51 5.38
CA LEU A 391 0.90 6.08 4.52
C LEU A 391 1.97 5.02 4.22
N GLY A 392 1.79 4.30 3.11
CA GLY A 392 2.72 3.26 2.67
C GLY A 392 3.01 2.20 3.74
N GLY A 393 1.95 1.66 4.36
CA GLY A 393 2.08 0.64 5.41
C GLY A 393 2.28 1.20 6.83
N ASN A 394 2.41 2.53 6.98
CA ASN A 394 2.43 3.20 8.27
C ASN A 394 1.02 3.68 8.59
N ILE A 395 0.35 2.97 9.48
CA ILE A 395 -1.09 3.08 9.71
C ILE A 395 -1.34 3.63 11.11
N TYR A 396 -2.34 4.51 11.24
CA TYR A 396 -2.92 4.87 12.52
C TYR A 396 -4.43 4.63 12.51
N ALA A 397 -4.91 3.83 13.46
CA ALA A 397 -6.31 3.52 13.66
C ALA A 397 -6.91 4.43 14.74
N LEU A 398 -7.60 5.50 14.34
CA LEU A 398 -8.29 6.42 15.25
C LEU A 398 -9.67 5.87 15.64
N GLY A 399 -9.92 5.77 16.95
CA GLY A 399 -11.17 5.26 17.51
C GLY A 399 -11.52 3.87 16.96
N ARG A 400 -12.80 3.65 16.70
CA ARG A 400 -13.34 2.39 16.17
C ARG A 400 -14.38 2.63 15.08
N PRO A 401 -14.50 1.74 14.08
CA PRO A 401 -15.58 1.80 13.12
C PRO A 401 -16.96 1.69 13.81
N PRO A 402 -18.02 2.34 13.29
CA PRO A 402 -19.37 2.18 13.82
C PRO A 402 -19.80 0.71 13.87
N GLY A 403 -20.27 0.27 15.03
CA GLY A 403 -20.72 -1.11 15.23
C GLY A 403 -19.60 -2.16 15.36
N ALA A 404 -18.33 -1.76 15.31
CA ALA A 404 -17.18 -2.63 15.54
C ALA A 404 -16.46 -2.30 16.85
N SER A 405 -15.80 -3.30 17.44
CA SER A 405 -14.97 -3.12 18.64
C SER A 405 -13.60 -2.51 18.33
N ALA A 406 -13.08 -2.71 17.10
CA ALA A 406 -11.76 -2.23 16.67
C ALA A 406 -11.67 -2.20 15.14
N TRP A 407 -10.65 -1.51 14.62
CA TRP A 407 -10.23 -1.63 13.22
C TRP A 407 -9.51 -2.96 13.00
N LYS A 408 -9.83 -3.66 11.90
CA LYS A 408 -9.11 -4.88 11.48
C LYS A 408 -8.05 -4.52 10.44
N ILE A 409 -6.78 -4.60 10.83
CA ILE A 409 -5.64 -4.28 9.96
C ILE A 409 -4.96 -5.57 9.52
N GLY A 410 -5.02 -5.89 8.23
CA GLY A 410 -4.40 -7.09 7.69
C GLY A 410 -2.88 -7.06 7.81
N VAL A 411 -2.29 -8.20 8.18
CA VAL A 411 -0.82 -8.40 8.18
C VAL A 411 -0.48 -9.27 6.97
N GLN A 412 0.20 -8.69 5.99
CA GLN A 412 0.52 -9.36 4.73
C GLN A 412 1.52 -10.50 4.94
N HIS A 413 1.33 -11.61 4.20
CA HIS A 413 2.32 -12.68 4.13
C HIS A 413 3.56 -12.22 3.35
N PRO A 414 4.77 -12.28 3.93
CA PRO A 414 5.93 -11.56 3.40
C PRO A 414 6.58 -12.18 2.15
N ARG A 415 6.10 -13.37 1.74
CA ARG A 415 6.50 -14.05 0.50
C ARG A 415 5.35 -14.33 -0.46
N GLN A 416 4.10 -14.12 -0.02
CA GLN A 416 2.91 -14.44 -0.80
C GLN A 416 2.00 -13.23 -0.79
N ARG A 417 2.16 -12.34 -1.79
CA ARG A 417 1.54 -11.01 -1.80
C ARG A 417 0.01 -11.04 -1.71
N ASP A 418 -0.61 -12.13 -2.15
CA ASP A 418 -2.07 -12.32 -2.17
C ASP A 418 -2.64 -12.95 -0.88
N PHE A 419 -1.79 -13.26 0.10
CA PHE A 419 -2.19 -13.92 1.35
C PHE A 419 -1.94 -13.04 2.56
N LEU A 420 -2.83 -13.12 3.55
CA LEU A 420 -2.66 -12.54 4.87
C LEU A 420 -2.17 -13.60 5.85
N LEU A 421 -1.31 -13.21 6.78
CA LEU A 421 -0.99 -14.02 7.95
C LEU A 421 -2.13 -14.02 8.98
N GLY A 422 -2.93 -12.97 8.95
CA GLY A 422 -3.97 -12.66 9.91
C GLY A 422 -4.24 -11.16 9.92
N TYR A 423 -4.85 -10.69 10.99
CA TYR A 423 -5.15 -9.28 11.18
C TYR A 423 -4.91 -8.84 12.63
N LEU A 424 -4.70 -7.54 12.80
CA LEU A 424 -4.61 -6.85 14.08
C LEU A 424 -5.93 -6.16 14.38
N GLU A 425 -6.43 -6.29 15.60
CA GLU A 425 -7.56 -5.49 16.10
C GLU A 425 -7.03 -4.26 16.83
N LEU A 426 -7.12 -3.09 16.20
CA LEU A 426 -6.54 -1.84 16.71
C LEU A 426 -7.59 -0.74 16.97
N GLU A 427 -7.42 -0.04 18.08
CA GLU A 427 -8.12 1.19 18.43
C GLU A 427 -7.11 2.16 19.04
N ASN A 428 -7.06 3.40 18.54
CA ASN A 428 -6.14 4.47 18.95
C ASN A 428 -4.66 4.04 18.99
N LYS A 429 -4.22 3.31 17.96
CA LYS A 429 -2.85 2.78 17.86
C LYS A 429 -2.27 2.91 16.46
N GLY A 430 -0.95 3.09 16.43
CA GLY A 430 -0.13 3.01 15.23
C GLY A 430 0.32 1.58 14.93
N VAL A 431 0.52 1.26 13.65
CA VAL A 431 1.20 0.05 13.20
C VAL A 431 2.06 0.36 11.99
N ALA A 432 3.26 -0.21 11.95
CA ALA A 432 4.17 -0.11 10.81
C ALA A 432 4.85 -1.47 10.56
N THR A 433 5.18 -1.74 9.31
CA THR A 433 5.91 -2.95 8.91
C THR A 433 7.19 -2.57 8.18
N SER A 434 8.30 -3.11 8.66
CA SER A 434 9.60 -3.09 7.97
C SER A 434 9.85 -4.47 7.36
N GLY A 435 10.17 -4.53 6.07
CA GLY A 435 10.32 -5.80 5.35
C GLY A 435 11.40 -5.79 4.28
N ASP A 436 11.98 -6.96 4.03
CA ASP A 436 12.99 -7.17 2.99
C ASP A 436 12.42 -7.26 1.56
N TYR A 437 11.11 -7.14 1.40
CA TYR A 437 10.37 -7.40 0.15
C TYR A 437 9.70 -6.16 -0.45
N GLU A 438 9.74 -5.02 0.24
CA GLU A 438 9.19 -3.77 -0.29
C GLU A 438 10.12 -3.12 -1.32
N ARG A 439 11.39 -2.92 -0.94
CA ARG A 439 12.45 -2.44 -1.84
C ARG A 439 13.69 -3.31 -1.63
N PHE A 440 14.01 -4.11 -2.64
CA PHE A 440 15.15 -5.03 -2.64
C PHE A 440 15.65 -5.29 -4.05
N PHE A 441 16.79 -5.97 -4.12
CA PHE A 441 17.33 -6.51 -5.36
C PHE A 441 17.92 -7.91 -5.15
N MET A 442 18.09 -8.62 -6.26
CA MET A 442 18.72 -9.94 -6.31
C MET A 442 20.06 -9.83 -7.03
N ILE A 443 21.17 -10.17 -6.35
CA ILE A 443 22.49 -10.33 -6.97
C ILE A 443 23.03 -11.70 -6.58
N ASP A 444 23.37 -12.52 -7.58
CA ASP A 444 23.87 -13.90 -7.42
C ASP A 444 22.94 -14.79 -6.56
N GLY A 445 21.62 -14.64 -6.73
CA GLY A 445 20.62 -15.38 -5.97
C GLY A 445 20.44 -14.91 -4.51
N LYS A 446 21.20 -13.91 -4.07
CA LYS A 446 21.09 -13.31 -2.74
C LYS A 446 20.25 -12.03 -2.78
N ARG A 447 19.33 -11.92 -1.82
CA ARG A 447 18.49 -10.73 -1.62
C ARG A 447 19.21 -9.69 -0.79
N TYR A 448 19.08 -8.44 -1.21
CA TYR A 448 19.58 -7.27 -0.48
C TYR A 448 18.45 -6.25 -0.37
N SER A 449 17.98 -6.01 0.86
CA SER A 449 16.94 -5.01 1.12
C SER A 449 17.53 -3.61 1.27
N HIS A 450 16.67 -2.60 1.13
CA HIS A 450 17.00 -1.20 1.41
C HIS A 450 17.24 -0.88 2.89
N ILE A 451 16.97 -1.83 3.80
CA ILE A 451 17.18 -1.66 5.24
C ILE A 451 18.64 -2.03 5.55
N ILE A 452 19.49 -1.00 5.67
CA ILE A 452 20.92 -1.16 5.92
C ILE A 452 21.18 -1.12 7.42
N ASP A 453 22.00 -2.05 7.93
CA ASP A 453 22.54 -1.95 9.28
C ASP A 453 23.67 -0.90 9.29
N PRO A 454 23.46 0.27 9.90
CA PRO A 454 24.42 1.37 9.89
C PRO A 454 25.75 1.01 10.59
N ARG A 455 25.77 -0.02 11.45
CA ARG A 455 26.96 -0.47 12.17
C ARG A 455 27.89 -1.30 11.29
N THR A 456 27.34 -1.96 10.27
CA THR A 456 28.10 -2.83 9.36
C THR A 456 28.21 -2.27 7.95
N GLY A 457 27.28 -1.39 7.56
CA GLY A 457 27.15 -0.87 6.20
C GLY A 457 26.52 -1.86 5.22
N MET A 458 26.05 -3.01 5.71
CA MET A 458 25.44 -4.08 4.92
C MET A 458 23.92 -4.11 5.15
N PRO A 459 23.12 -4.53 4.15
CA PRO A 459 21.71 -4.84 4.35
C PRO A 459 21.50 -5.83 5.49
N ALA A 460 20.52 -5.55 6.34
CA ALA A 460 20.14 -6.43 7.44
C ALA A 460 19.68 -7.80 6.93
N GLN A 461 19.99 -8.86 7.67
CA GLN A 461 19.75 -10.26 7.29
C GLN A 461 19.05 -11.01 8.43
N GLY A 462 18.41 -12.14 8.09
CA GLY A 462 17.82 -13.09 9.04
C GLY A 462 16.34 -12.86 9.37
N LEU A 463 15.82 -11.65 9.13
CA LEU A 463 14.38 -11.36 9.19
C LEU A 463 13.82 -11.04 7.82
N ILE A 464 12.59 -11.50 7.60
CA ILE A 464 11.80 -11.18 6.41
C ILE A 464 10.96 -9.92 6.66
N SER A 465 10.28 -9.87 7.80
CA SER A 465 9.41 -8.76 8.19
C SER A 465 9.41 -8.55 9.69
N VAL A 466 9.22 -7.30 10.10
CA VAL A 466 8.84 -6.94 11.46
C VAL A 466 7.66 -5.99 11.39
N THR A 467 6.53 -6.39 12.00
CA THR A 467 5.35 -5.53 12.17
C THR A 467 5.28 -5.09 13.62
N VAL A 468 5.25 -3.79 13.88
CA VAL A 468 5.22 -3.20 15.22
C VAL A 468 3.93 -2.41 15.42
N THR A 469 3.28 -2.61 16.56
CA THR A 469 2.19 -1.74 17.04
C THR A 469 2.69 -0.85 18.18
N ALA A 470 2.24 0.40 18.23
CA ALA A 470 2.60 1.36 19.26
C ALA A 470 1.46 2.39 19.47
N ASP A 471 1.64 3.34 20.40
CA ASP A 471 0.63 4.37 20.67
C ASP A 471 0.62 5.49 19.61
N SER A 472 1.72 5.64 18.86
CA SER A 472 1.84 6.51 17.69
C SER A 472 2.34 5.75 16.46
N ALA A 473 2.02 6.22 15.26
CA ALA A 473 2.53 5.64 14.02
C ALA A 473 4.04 5.92 13.87
N MET A 474 4.51 7.08 14.34
CA MET A 474 5.93 7.43 14.39
C MET A 474 6.76 6.44 15.23
N GLU A 475 6.27 6.09 16.43
CA GLU A 475 6.95 5.12 17.28
C GLU A 475 6.97 3.74 16.62
N ALA A 476 5.86 3.31 16.01
CA ALA A 476 5.80 2.06 15.28
C ALA A 476 6.79 2.02 14.11
N ASP A 477 6.90 3.09 13.30
CA ASP A 477 7.80 3.20 12.15
C ASP A 477 9.27 3.03 12.60
N ALA A 478 9.70 3.85 13.57
CA ALA A 478 11.06 3.83 14.09
C ALA A 478 11.44 2.50 14.75
N LEU A 479 10.56 1.97 15.60
CA LEU A 479 10.79 0.69 16.29
C LEU A 479 10.75 -0.49 15.32
N SER A 480 9.92 -0.47 14.27
CA SER A 480 9.89 -1.55 13.27
C SER A 480 11.24 -1.65 12.55
N THR A 481 11.83 -0.52 12.16
CA THR A 481 13.14 -0.46 11.50
C THR A 481 14.25 -0.91 12.46
N GLY A 482 14.27 -0.35 13.68
CA GLY A 482 15.27 -0.70 14.70
C GLY A 482 15.23 -2.18 15.09
N ALA A 483 14.03 -2.72 15.34
CA ALA A 483 13.83 -4.13 15.68
C ALA A 483 14.17 -5.07 14.51
N PHE A 484 13.89 -4.68 13.27
CA PHE A 484 14.32 -5.42 12.08
C PHE A 484 15.86 -5.55 12.02
N ILE A 485 16.59 -4.48 12.28
CA ILE A 485 18.06 -4.45 12.25
C ILE A 485 18.67 -5.17 13.46
N LEU A 486 18.02 -5.12 14.63
CA LEU A 486 18.46 -5.85 15.83
C LEU A 486 18.29 -7.36 15.72
N GLY A 487 17.42 -7.83 14.83
CA GLY A 487 17.08 -9.25 14.69
C GLY A 487 16.05 -9.71 15.73
N PRO A 488 15.57 -10.97 15.62
CA PRO A 488 14.37 -11.44 16.33
C PRO A 488 14.50 -11.37 17.85
N LYS A 489 15.65 -11.77 18.41
CA LYS A 489 15.84 -11.85 19.85
C LYS A 489 15.93 -10.46 20.51
N ARG A 490 16.92 -9.66 20.08
CA ARG A 490 17.12 -8.31 20.64
C ARG A 490 15.99 -7.36 20.27
N GLY A 491 15.40 -7.52 19.07
CA GLY A 491 14.21 -6.79 18.66
C GLY A 491 13.02 -7.12 19.56
N ALA A 492 12.74 -8.39 19.85
CA ALA A 492 11.66 -8.76 20.76
C ALA A 492 11.90 -8.25 22.19
N GLU A 493 13.13 -8.34 22.71
CA GLU A 493 13.51 -7.79 24.02
C GLU A 493 13.29 -6.27 24.09
N LEU A 494 13.66 -5.52 23.04
CA LEU A 494 13.39 -4.10 22.93
C LEU A 494 11.90 -3.78 23.01
N LEU A 495 11.06 -4.51 22.27
CA LEU A 495 9.63 -4.24 22.20
C LEU A 495 8.88 -4.69 23.48
N ASP A 496 9.21 -5.85 24.05
CA ASP A 496 8.62 -6.34 25.31
C ASP A 496 8.99 -5.46 26.50
N GLY A 497 10.10 -4.73 26.44
CA GLY A 497 10.51 -3.75 27.45
C GLY A 497 9.66 -2.47 27.47
N ARG A 498 8.71 -2.32 26.54
CA ARG A 498 7.89 -1.11 26.40
C ARG A 498 6.42 -1.42 26.58
N GLU A 499 5.78 -0.67 27.46
CA GLU A 499 4.32 -0.75 27.63
C GLU A 499 3.61 -0.28 26.36
N GLY A 500 2.51 -0.94 25.99
CA GLY A 500 1.69 -0.54 24.84
C GLY A 500 2.26 -0.91 23.46
N VAL A 501 3.50 -1.42 23.39
CA VAL A 501 4.19 -1.80 22.16
C VAL A 501 4.12 -3.31 21.92
N GLY A 502 3.85 -3.72 20.68
CA GLY A 502 3.81 -5.12 20.25
C GLY A 502 4.62 -5.36 18.97
N GLY A 503 5.08 -6.60 18.74
CA GLY A 503 5.83 -6.98 17.54
C GLY A 503 5.47 -8.37 17.00
N ILE A 504 5.45 -8.50 15.66
CA ILE A 504 5.45 -9.76 14.91
C ILE A 504 6.73 -9.81 14.10
N PHE A 505 7.56 -10.82 14.33
CA PHE A 505 8.80 -11.08 13.60
C PHE A 505 8.59 -12.29 12.70
N ALA A 506 8.89 -12.16 11.41
CA ALA A 506 8.91 -13.28 10.47
C ALA A 506 10.34 -13.57 10.04
N CYS A 507 10.74 -14.85 10.06
CA CYS A 507 12.03 -15.32 9.59
C CYS A 507 11.85 -16.48 8.60
N GLU A 508 12.80 -16.62 7.68
CA GLU A 508 12.85 -17.73 6.72
C GLU A 508 13.81 -18.79 7.26
N GLY A 509 13.34 -20.04 7.38
CA GLY A 509 14.19 -21.18 7.70
C GLY A 509 14.94 -21.70 6.48
N ASP A 510 15.89 -22.62 6.70
CA ASP A 510 16.76 -23.15 5.64
C ASP A 510 15.99 -23.93 4.54
N GLY A 511 14.79 -24.43 4.86
CA GLY A 511 13.91 -25.10 3.89
C GLY A 511 12.90 -24.18 3.20
N GLY A 512 12.94 -22.87 3.45
CA GLY A 512 11.99 -21.89 2.90
C GLY A 512 10.68 -21.75 3.71
N GLU A 513 10.54 -22.50 4.80
CA GLU A 513 9.45 -22.33 5.75
C GLU A 513 9.53 -20.96 6.44
N ILE A 514 8.38 -20.35 6.71
CA ILE A 514 8.32 -19.07 7.41
C ILE A 514 7.92 -19.31 8.85
N GLY A 515 8.81 -18.94 9.77
CA GLY A 515 8.57 -18.94 11.22
C GLY A 515 8.16 -17.57 11.70
N PHE A 516 7.29 -17.52 12.71
CA PHE A 516 6.84 -16.28 13.34
C PHE A 516 7.13 -16.25 14.84
N THR A 517 7.53 -15.10 15.35
CA THR A 517 7.66 -14.81 16.78
C THR A 517 6.84 -13.59 17.12
N LEU A 518 5.99 -13.70 18.16
CA LEU A 518 5.15 -12.61 18.65
C LEU A 518 5.62 -12.16 20.03
N THR A 519 5.66 -10.85 20.25
CA THR A 519 5.88 -10.29 21.59
C THR A 519 4.65 -10.50 22.47
N LYS A 520 4.79 -10.34 23.79
CA LYS A 520 3.70 -10.62 24.74
C LYS A 520 2.47 -9.75 24.47
N SER A 521 2.67 -8.46 24.25
CA SER A 521 1.59 -7.52 23.93
C SER A 521 0.88 -7.86 22.62
N MET A 522 1.64 -8.34 21.63
CA MET A 522 1.11 -8.65 20.30
C MET A 522 0.16 -9.84 20.29
N ASN A 523 0.36 -10.83 21.17
CA ASN A 523 -0.53 -12.00 21.29
C ASN A 523 -1.99 -11.63 21.57
N LYS A 524 -2.25 -10.46 22.18
CA LYS A 524 -3.61 -9.99 22.45
C LYS A 524 -4.27 -9.37 21.22
N LEU A 525 -3.46 -8.70 20.39
CA LEU A 525 -3.91 -7.89 19.26
C LEU A 525 -4.02 -8.69 17.96
N PHE A 526 -3.13 -9.67 17.76
CA PHE A 526 -3.08 -10.45 16.53
C PHE A 526 -4.09 -11.61 16.55
N LYS A 527 -4.86 -11.72 15.47
CA LYS A 527 -5.80 -12.80 15.19
C LYS A 527 -5.35 -13.52 13.92
N LYS A 528 -5.05 -14.81 14.03
CA LYS A 528 -4.76 -15.66 12.87
C LYS A 528 -6.03 -15.84 12.03
N GLU A 529 -5.89 -15.81 10.71
CA GLU A 529 -6.95 -16.24 9.82
C GLU A 529 -6.93 -17.77 9.77
N LEU A 530 -8.07 -18.43 10.06
CA LEU A 530 -8.19 -19.89 10.04
C LEU A 530 -8.17 -20.38 8.58
N ALA A 531 -6.99 -20.45 7.98
CA ALA A 531 -6.72 -21.26 6.82
C ALA A 531 -5.74 -22.39 7.23
N VAL A 532 -6.31 -23.57 7.50
CA VAL A 532 -5.67 -24.90 7.56
C VAL A 532 -4.30 -24.95 8.26
N VAL A 533 -4.28 -25.00 9.60
CA VAL A 533 -3.27 -25.80 10.32
C VAL A 533 -3.92 -26.37 11.57
N GLU A 534 -3.78 -27.68 11.75
CA GLU A 534 -4.27 -28.43 12.91
C GLU A 534 -3.70 -27.86 14.23
N ASP A 535 -4.60 -27.88 15.20
CA ASP A 535 -4.42 -27.46 16.58
C ASP A 535 -3.27 -28.22 17.25
N ASN A 536 -2.34 -27.50 17.87
CA ASN A 536 -1.63 -27.95 19.08
C ASN A 536 -0.94 -26.76 19.74
N ALA A 537 -1.49 -26.38 20.90
CA ALA A 537 -0.93 -25.38 21.81
C ALA A 537 0.07 -26.04 22.78
N GLU A 538 1.23 -25.39 23.00
CA GLU A 538 1.80 -25.04 24.32
C GLU A 538 3.23 -24.42 24.19
N THR A 539 3.39 -23.16 24.62
CA THR A 539 4.67 -22.43 24.93
C THR A 539 5.66 -22.10 23.78
N PRO A 540 6.56 -21.09 23.94
CA PRO A 540 7.07 -20.27 22.84
C PRO A 540 8.25 -20.94 22.12
N GLU A 541 7.94 -21.78 21.15
CA GLU A 541 8.90 -22.21 20.14
C GLU A 541 8.34 -21.93 18.74
N LEU A 542 9.26 -21.60 17.84
CA LEU A 542 9.06 -21.32 16.41
C LEU A 542 7.89 -22.11 15.83
N SER A 543 6.74 -21.47 15.64
CA SER A 543 5.67 -22.07 14.85
C SER A 543 6.03 -21.86 13.37
N PHE A 544 6.58 -22.89 12.75
CA PHE A 544 6.83 -22.93 11.30
C PHE A 544 5.50 -23.13 10.57
N LEU A 545 5.15 -22.23 9.66
CA LEU A 545 4.11 -22.48 8.66
C LEU A 545 4.76 -23.24 7.48
N LYS A 546 4.18 -24.39 7.12
CA LYS A 546 4.51 -25.12 5.89
C LYS A 546 3.70 -24.60 4.71
#